data_AF-A0A5R9EI76-F1
#
_entry.id   AF-A0A5R9EI76-F1
#
_cell.length_a   1.000
_cell.length_b   1.000
_cell.length_c   1.000
_cell.angle_alpha   90.00
_cell.angle_beta   90.00
_cell.angle_gamma   90.00
#
_symmetry.space_group_name_H-M   'P 1'
#
loop_
_entity.id
_entity.type
_entity.pdbx_description
1 polymer ?
#
loop_
_entity_poly.entity_id
_entity_poly.type
_entity_poly.pdbx_seq_one_letter_code
_entity_poly.pdbx_strand_id
1 'polypeptide(L)'
;MKGLPDGGAELSVVLRLRWEDVAALGREASRLAEQRGAPVTLDEAASHRLRTWSAVAKSPEEKGQSVPAAISGGQQADRGRVQVASISPPSTRPPQPSPTALGQTPA
;
A
#
# COMPACT_ATOMS: atom_id res chain seq x y z
N MET A 1 -7.25 31.48 6.89
CA MET A 1 -5.98 31.09 7.53
C MET A 1 -5.98 31.61 8.96
N LYS A 2 -5.44 30.86 9.91
CA LYS A 2 -5.33 31.27 11.32
C LYS A 2 -3.88 31.11 11.78
N GLY A 3 -3.30 32.11 12.43
CA GLY A 3 -1.99 31.97 13.07
C GLY A 3 -2.08 31.13 14.35
N LEU A 4 -1.09 30.27 14.60
CA LEU A 4 -0.93 29.52 15.84
C LEU A 4 0.07 30.23 16.78
N PRO A 5 -0.05 30.02 18.10
CA PRO A 5 0.78 30.71 19.11
C PRO A 5 2.27 30.35 19.05
N ASP A 6 2.63 29.25 18.41
CA ASP A 6 4.01 28.84 18.13
C ASP A 6 4.63 29.56 16.91
N GLY A 7 3.90 30.52 16.33
CA GLY A 7 4.31 31.21 15.10
C GLY A 7 3.95 30.43 13.81
N GLY A 8 3.23 29.32 13.93
CA GLY A 8 2.71 28.56 12.80
C GLY A 8 1.43 29.17 12.18
N ALA A 9 0.91 28.54 11.14
CA ALA A 9 -0.38 28.90 10.55
C ALA A 9 -1.19 27.64 10.15
N GLU A 10 -2.51 27.69 10.37
CA GLU A 10 -3.48 26.67 9.98
C GLU A 10 -4.05 26.97 8.58
N LEU A 11 -4.02 25.95 7.73
CA LEU A 11 -4.50 25.97 6.35
C LEU A 11 -5.35 24.71 6.10
N SER A 12 -6.53 24.89 5.51
CA SER A 12 -7.38 23.79 5.03
C SER A 12 -7.45 23.87 3.51
N VAL A 13 -7.07 22.79 2.83
CA VAL A 13 -7.06 22.69 1.37
C VAL A 13 -7.66 21.37 0.92
N VAL A 14 -8.26 21.35 -0.27
CA VAL A 14 -8.72 20.13 -0.93
C VAL A 14 -7.74 19.81 -2.06
N LEU A 15 -7.10 18.64 -1.99
CA LEU A 15 -6.18 18.17 -3.02
C LEU A 15 -6.83 17.04 -3.82
N ARG A 16 -6.55 17.01 -5.12
CA ARG A 16 -6.81 15.84 -5.96
C ARG A 16 -5.51 15.08 -6.12
N LEU A 17 -5.44 13.90 -5.52
CA LEU A 17 -4.28 13.03 -5.61
C LEU A 17 -4.51 11.94 -6.65
N ARG A 18 -3.43 11.50 -7.29
CA ARG A 18 -3.48 10.29 -8.13
C ARG A 18 -3.51 9.06 -7.23
N TRP A 19 -3.92 7.92 -7.80
CA TRP A 19 -4.04 6.68 -7.04
C TRP A 19 -2.68 6.18 -6.51
N GLU A 20 -1.61 6.43 -7.26
CA GLU A 20 -0.24 6.09 -6.86
C GLU A 20 0.19 6.85 -5.60
N ASP A 21 -0.21 8.12 -5.48
CA ASP A 21 0.09 8.95 -4.32
C ASP A 21 -0.67 8.49 -3.08
N VAL A 22 -1.93 8.07 -3.25
CA VAL A 22 -2.74 7.47 -2.18
C VAL A 22 -2.14 6.15 -1.72
N ALA A 23 -1.70 5.29 -2.65
CA ALA A 23 -1.03 4.05 -2.32
C ALA A 23 0.29 4.27 -1.56
N ALA A 24 1.06 5.30 -1.92
CA ALA A 24 2.27 5.68 -1.19
C ALA A 24 1.96 6.13 0.25
N LEU A 25 0.87 6.89 0.46
CA LEU A 25 0.40 7.25 1.81
C LEU A 25 -0.02 6.02 2.62
N GLY A 26 -0.68 5.04 1.99
CA GLY A 26 -1.02 3.77 2.64
C GLY A 26 0.21 3.00 3.13
N ARG A 27 1.28 2.95 2.34
CA ARG A 27 2.56 2.33 2.75
C ARG A 27 3.21 3.07 3.92
N GLU A 28 3.19 4.40 3.89
CA GLU A 28 3.70 5.22 4.99
C GLU A 28 2.88 5.00 6.26
N ALA A 29 1.55 4.85 6.15
CA ALA A 29 0.69 4.51 7.28
C ALA A 29 1.06 3.15 7.89
N SER A 30 1.25 2.10 7.08
CA SER A 30 1.72 0.81 7.58
C SER A 30 3.05 0.93 8.33
N ARG A 31 4.01 1.65 7.74
CA ARG A 31 5.33 1.89 8.36
C ARG A 31 5.22 2.66 9.68
N LEU A 32 4.34 3.65 9.75
CA LEU A 32 4.13 4.44 10.96
C LEU A 32 3.42 3.63 12.05
N ALA A 33 2.52 2.72 11.66
CA ALA A 33 1.84 1.82 12.58
C ALA A 33 2.83 0.83 13.22
N GLU A 34 3.76 0.28 12.43
CA GLU A 34 4.84 -0.56 12.92
C GLU A 34 5.76 0.20 13.90
N GLN A 35 6.14 1.43 13.54
CA GLN A 35 7.01 2.27 14.39
C GLN A 35 6.36 2.67 15.71
N ARG A 36 5.05 2.94 15.71
CA ARG A 36 4.31 3.37 16.91
C ARG A 36 3.72 2.20 17.70
N GLY A 37 3.66 1.00 17.12
CA GLY A 37 2.99 -0.15 17.69
C GLY A 37 1.47 0.03 17.83
N ALA A 38 0.87 0.93 17.04
CA ALA A 38 -0.54 1.29 17.13
C ALA A 38 -1.11 1.58 15.73
N PRO A 39 -2.41 1.34 15.49
CA PRO A 39 -3.04 1.70 14.22
C PRO A 39 -2.95 3.21 14.00
N VAL A 40 -2.58 3.62 12.78
CA VAL A 40 -2.49 5.04 12.38
C VAL A 40 -3.43 5.35 11.23
N THR A 41 -3.92 6.59 11.20
CA THR A 41 -4.79 7.07 10.14
C THR A 41 -4.01 7.58 8.92
N LEU A 42 -4.69 7.69 7.78
CA LEU A 42 -4.09 8.23 6.56
C LEU A 42 -3.71 9.71 6.70
N ASP A 43 -4.49 10.48 7.46
CA ASP A 43 -4.21 11.89 7.75
C ASP A 43 -2.91 12.04 8.56
N GLU A 44 -2.70 11.18 9.55
CA GLU A 44 -1.44 11.15 10.31
C GLU A 44 -0.24 10.79 9.44
N ALA A 45 -0.39 9.82 8.52
CA ALA A 45 0.65 9.46 7.57
C ALA A 45 0.95 10.61 6.59
N ALA A 46 -0.08 11.32 6.13
CA ALA A 46 0.07 12.49 5.28
C ALA A 46 0.78 13.64 6.02
N SER A 47 0.35 13.93 7.25
CA SER A 47 0.97 14.92 8.13
C SER A 47 2.44 14.59 8.40
N HIS A 48 2.76 13.32 8.67
CA HIS A 48 4.12 12.86 8.87
C HIS A 48 4.96 13.10 7.60
N ARG A 49 4.49 12.62 6.45
CA ARG A 49 5.19 12.77 5.16
C ARG A 49 5.43 14.22 4.78
N LEU A 50 4.42 15.10 4.96
CA LEU A 50 4.54 16.53 4.68
C LEU A 50 5.56 17.22 5.59
N ARG A 51 5.61 16.84 6.87
CA ARG A 51 6.61 17.36 7.82
C ARG A 51 8.01 16.91 7.44
N THR A 52 8.20 15.64 7.08
CA THR A 52 9.51 15.09 6.69
C THR A 52 10.00 15.68 5.36
N TRP A 53 9.13 15.85 4.36
CA TRP A 53 9.48 16.53 3.12
C TRP A 53 9.80 18.02 3.32
N SER A 54 9.04 18.70 4.19
CA SER A 54 9.32 20.10 4.53
C SER A 54 10.65 20.26 5.27
N ALA A 55 11.06 19.27 6.07
CA ALA A 55 12.37 19.26 6.73
C ALA A 55 13.52 19.17 5.71
N VAL A 56 13.37 18.35 4.66
CA VAL A 56 14.35 18.25 3.56
C VAL A 56 14.48 19.57 2.78
N ALA A 57 13.40 20.33 2.62
CA ALA A 57 13.41 21.60 1.91
C ALA A 57 13.95 22.80 2.73
N LYS A 58 14.06 22.66 4.06
CA LYS A 58 14.48 23.73 4.98
C LYS A 58 15.93 23.62 5.48
N SER A 59 16.67 22.58 5.14
CA SER A 59 18.10 22.51 5.47
C SER A 59 18.91 23.39 4.50
N PRO A 60 19.57 24.46 4.96
CA PRO A 60 20.74 24.96 4.25
C PRO A 60 21.83 23.88 4.38
N GLU A 61 22.58 23.64 3.30
CA GLU A 61 23.61 22.60 3.17
C GLU A 61 24.36 22.28 4.48
N GLU A 62 24.08 21.11 5.06
CA GLU A 62 25.08 20.43 5.89
C GLU A 62 25.65 19.27 5.08
N LYS A 63 26.84 19.51 4.57
CA LYS A 63 27.69 18.60 3.80
C LYS A 63 28.07 17.43 4.71
N GLY A 64 27.29 16.35 4.69
CA GLY A 64 27.56 15.19 5.54
C GLY A 64 26.55 14.06 5.42
N GLN A 65 26.56 13.36 4.29
CA GLN A 65 26.13 11.96 4.18
C GLN A 65 24.67 11.65 4.59
N SER A 66 23.74 12.04 3.73
CA SER A 66 22.49 11.28 3.55
C SER A 66 22.47 10.79 2.12
N VAL A 67 22.90 9.55 1.91
CA VAL A 67 22.70 8.89 0.62
C VAL A 67 21.19 8.84 0.36
N PRO A 68 20.69 9.37 -0.78
CA PRO A 68 19.32 9.10 -1.17
C PRO A 68 19.25 7.60 -1.44
N ALA A 69 18.40 6.89 -0.70
CA ALA A 69 18.09 5.50 -1.02
C ALA A 69 17.47 5.48 -2.41
N ALA A 70 18.30 5.14 -3.39
CA ALA A 70 17.95 5.09 -4.79
C ALA A 70 16.75 4.15 -4.99
N ILE A 71 15.78 4.65 -5.72
CA ILE A 71 14.86 3.84 -6.51
C ILE A 71 15.69 2.95 -7.45
N SER A 72 15.94 1.70 -7.07
CA SER A 72 16.34 0.65 -8.02
C SER A 72 15.14 -0.24 -8.27
N GLY A 73 14.46 0.03 -9.37
CA GLY A 73 13.70 -1.01 -10.06
C GLY A 73 14.67 -1.98 -10.74
N GLY A 74 14.31 -3.26 -10.76
CA GLY A 74 14.91 -4.25 -11.65
C GLY A 74 15.60 -5.43 -10.96
N GLN A 75 14.81 -6.48 -10.74
CA GLN A 75 15.14 -7.89 -11.02
C GLN A 75 16.37 -8.58 -10.38
N GLN A 76 16.02 -9.68 -9.68
CA GLN A 76 16.52 -11.06 -9.92
C GLN A 76 17.68 -11.59 -9.05
N ALA A 77 17.34 -12.54 -8.16
CA ALA A 77 17.84 -13.92 -8.11
C ALA A 77 17.44 -14.54 -6.75
N ASP A 78 16.36 -15.30 -6.69
CA ASP A 78 16.41 -16.77 -6.61
C ASP A 78 17.46 -17.31 -5.62
N ARG A 79 17.18 -17.21 -4.31
CA ARG A 79 17.61 -18.18 -3.29
C ARG A 79 16.71 -18.07 -2.07
N GLY A 80 15.68 -18.91 -2.00
CA GLY A 80 14.83 -18.97 -0.82
C GLY A 80 13.56 -19.76 -1.04
N ARG A 81 13.69 -20.97 -1.57
CA ARG A 81 12.64 -21.99 -1.58
C ARG A 81 12.26 -22.32 -0.13
N VAL A 82 11.35 -21.55 0.46
CA VAL A 82 10.53 -22.02 1.58
C VAL A 82 9.21 -22.46 0.96
N GLN A 83 9.01 -23.76 0.98
CA GLN A 83 7.84 -24.42 0.42
C GLN A 83 6.60 -23.94 1.16
N VAL A 84 5.81 -23.08 0.52
CA VAL A 84 4.39 -22.95 0.86
C VAL A 84 3.70 -24.06 0.10
N ALA A 85 3.14 -25.01 0.85
CA ALA A 85 2.42 -26.15 0.31
C ALA A 85 1.34 -25.67 -0.68
N SER A 86 1.35 -26.23 -1.89
CA SER A 86 0.24 -26.13 -2.82
C SER A 86 -1.02 -26.65 -2.14
N ILE A 87 -1.85 -25.74 -1.64
CA ILE A 87 -3.26 -26.04 -1.45
C ILE A 87 -3.90 -26.06 -2.84
N SER A 88 -4.07 -27.27 -3.38
CA SER A 88 -4.86 -27.47 -4.59
C SER A 88 -6.25 -26.84 -4.39
N PRO A 89 -6.75 -26.02 -5.32
CA PRO A 89 -8.15 -25.63 -5.28
C PRO A 89 -9.00 -26.90 -5.41
N PRO A 90 -10.13 -27.03 -4.68
CA PRO A 90 -11.06 -28.11 -4.98
C PRO A 90 -11.53 -27.90 -6.43
N SER A 91 -11.34 -28.93 -7.27
CA SER A 91 -11.93 -28.99 -8.60
C SER A 91 -13.40 -28.61 -8.50
N THR A 92 -13.75 -27.45 -9.03
CA THR A 92 -15.15 -27.08 -9.22
C THR A 92 -15.65 -27.98 -10.34
N ARG A 93 -16.21 -29.12 -9.94
CA ARG A 93 -16.87 -30.07 -10.83
C ARG A 93 -18.05 -29.35 -11.47
N PRO A 94 -18.09 -29.14 -12.80
CA PRO A 94 -19.31 -28.70 -13.44
C PRO A 94 -20.40 -29.77 -13.20
N PRO A 95 -21.66 -29.38 -12.95
CA PRO A 95 -22.74 -30.34 -12.84
C PRO A 95 -22.85 -31.08 -14.17
N GLN A 96 -22.52 -32.37 -14.15
CA GLN A 96 -22.74 -33.29 -15.24
C GLN A 96 -24.25 -33.60 -15.26
N PRO A 97 -25.03 -33.19 -16.28
CA PRO A 97 -26.36 -33.75 -16.44
C PRO A 97 -26.21 -35.21 -16.84
N SER A 98 -26.81 -36.09 -16.03
CA SER A 98 -26.86 -37.53 -16.23
C SER A 98 -27.40 -37.88 -17.62
N PRO A 99 -26.85 -38.88 -18.32
CA PRO A 99 -27.52 -39.47 -19.47
C PRO A 99 -28.75 -40.23 -18.97
N THR A 100 -29.94 -39.67 -19.19
CA THR A 100 -31.20 -40.43 -19.06
C THR A 100 -31.22 -41.48 -20.17
N ALA A 101 -30.77 -42.68 -19.83
CA ALA A 101 -30.98 -43.85 -20.64
C ALA A 101 -32.44 -44.29 -20.53
N LEU A 102 -33.09 -44.34 -21.71
CA LEU A 102 -34.08 -45.34 -22.12
C LEU A 102 -35.30 -45.57 -21.22
N GLY A 103 -36.45 -45.12 -21.72
CA GLY A 103 -37.70 -45.83 -21.49
C GLY A 103 -38.94 -45.02 -21.84
N GLN A 104 -39.66 -45.50 -22.87
CA GLN A 104 -41.12 -45.36 -23.10
C GLN A 104 -41.56 -44.11 -23.88
N THR A 105 -41.82 -44.14 -25.20
CA THR A 105 -42.83 -44.81 -26.08
C THR A 105 -43.91 -43.82 -26.57
N PRO A 106 -44.42 -44.03 -27.81
CA PRO A 106 -45.05 -43.00 -28.64
C PRO A 106 -46.57 -42.90 -28.48
N ALA A 107 -47.15 -41.79 -28.94
CA ALA A 107 -48.49 -41.69 -29.51
C ALA A 107 -48.58 -40.41 -30.36
#